data_AF-A0A7R9MD64-F1
#
_entry.id   AF-A0A7R9MD64-F1
#
_cell.length_a   1.000
_cell.length_b   1.000
_cell.length_c   1.000
_cell.angle_alpha   90.00
_cell.angle_beta   90.00
_cell.angle_gamma   90.00
#
_symmetry.space_group_name_H-M   'P 1'
#
loop_
_entity.id
_entity.type
_entity.pdbx_description
1 polymer ?
#
loop_
_entity_poly.entity_id
_entity_poly.type
_entity_poly.pdbx_seq_one_letter_code
_entity_poly.pdbx_strand_id
1 'polypeptide(L)'
;MVVSASEARLPLQIEDASRPDSESAHNESANDCEGLNIGVNQDTRLNNRVLDLRTPTSQAIFRIEAAVGKLFRDSLESRGFVEIHTPKIIPAASEGGANVFEVTYFKGKAYLAQSPQLYKQMAIAADFNRVYTVGAVFRAEDSNTHRHLCEFVGLDFEMAFEYHYHEVLDVIGSLFVDIFKGLQSRYA
;
A
#
# COMPACT_ATOMS: atom_id res chain seq x y z
N MET A 1 3.80 -4.40 39.33
CA MET A 1 3.47 -5.72 38.76
C MET A 1 3.83 -5.69 37.28
N VAL A 2 4.65 -6.62 36.80
CA VAL A 2 4.95 -6.74 35.36
C VAL A 2 3.78 -7.47 34.70
N VAL A 3 3.16 -6.87 33.68
CA VAL A 3 2.00 -7.43 32.97
C VAL A 3 2.43 -8.47 31.92
N SER A 4 3.52 -8.20 31.21
CA SER A 4 4.16 -9.13 30.27
C SER A 4 5.65 -8.83 30.22
N ALA A 5 6.48 -9.84 30.50
CA ALA A 5 7.93 -9.72 30.45
C ALA A 5 8.45 -10.22 29.09
N SER A 6 9.38 -9.49 28.48
CA SER A 6 10.10 -9.97 27.30
C SER A 6 11.22 -10.93 27.70
N GLU A 7 11.73 -11.68 26.74
CA GLU A 7 13.01 -12.36 26.88
C GLU A 7 14.14 -11.34 27.07
N ALA A 8 15.23 -11.78 27.71
CA ALA A 8 16.38 -10.93 28.01
C ALA A 8 17.12 -10.47 26.74
N ARG A 9 17.10 -11.28 25.67
CA ARG A 9 17.76 -10.97 24.40
C ARG A 9 16.76 -11.08 23.26
N LEU A 10 16.51 -9.96 22.59
CA LEU A 10 15.69 -9.90 21.39
C LEU A 10 16.56 -10.07 20.12
N PRO A 11 15.99 -10.61 19.03
CA PRO A 11 16.70 -10.76 17.75
C PRO A 11 17.05 -9.42 17.10
N LEU A 12 16.40 -8.34 17.51
CA LEU A 12 16.60 -6.97 17.06
C LEU A 12 16.38 -6.01 18.23
N GLN A 13 17.29 -5.06 18.43
CA GLN A 13 17.09 -3.95 19.37
C GLN A 13 16.36 -2.81 18.66
N ILE A 14 15.39 -2.20 19.34
CA ILE A 14 14.58 -1.12 18.75
C ILE A 14 15.43 0.13 18.54
N GLU A 15 16.40 0.36 19.42
CA GLU A 15 17.34 1.48 19.36
C GLU A 15 18.19 1.41 18.09
N ASP A 16 18.72 0.23 17.76
CA ASP A 16 19.53 0.04 16.54
C ASP A 16 18.67 0.15 15.28
N ALA A 17 17.43 -0.36 15.31
CA ALA A 17 16.47 -0.25 14.19
C ALA A 17 15.92 1.17 13.97
N SER A 18 16.02 2.03 15.00
CA SER A 18 15.54 3.42 14.95
C SER A 18 16.63 4.40 14.50
N ARG A 19 17.89 3.95 14.39
CA ARG A 19 18.97 4.82 13.91
C ARG A 19 18.79 5.12 12.42
N PRO A 20 19.11 6.34 11.99
CA PRO A 20 19.14 6.67 10.57
C PRO A 20 20.24 5.88 9.87
N ASP A 21 19.97 5.46 8.63
CA ASP A 21 20.97 4.78 7.80
C ASP A 21 22.19 5.68 7.58
N SER A 22 23.38 5.08 7.57
CA SER A 22 24.66 5.80 7.43
C SER A 22 24.77 6.65 6.16
N GLU A 23 24.05 6.30 5.09
CA GLU A 23 23.96 7.11 3.87
C GLU A 23 23.21 8.44 4.10
N SER A 24 22.28 8.48 5.06
CA SER A 24 21.57 9.69 5.47
C SER A 24 22.43 10.56 6.41
N ALA A 25 23.38 9.95 7.12
CA ALA A 25 24.28 10.61 8.06
C ALA A 25 25.45 11.35 7.39
N HIS A 26 25.72 11.11 6.10
CA HIS A 26 26.78 11.82 5.37
C HIS A 26 26.45 13.30 5.07
N ASN A 27 25.21 13.75 5.31
CA ASN A 27 24.80 15.15 5.10
C ASN A 27 24.76 16.00 6.38
N GLU A 28 24.95 15.42 7.56
CA GLU A 28 24.97 16.17 8.82
C GLU A 28 26.23 15.82 9.62
N SER A 29 27.23 16.68 9.49
CA SER A 29 28.30 16.90 10.46
C SER A 29 29.10 15.67 10.88
N ALA A 30 30.16 15.39 10.12
CA ALA A 30 31.30 14.63 10.62
C ALA A 30 32.00 15.43 11.73
N ASN A 31 31.52 15.31 12.97
CA ASN A 31 32.31 15.43 14.19
C ASN A 31 31.47 14.99 15.40
N ASP A 32 32.11 14.20 16.25
CA ASP A 32 31.70 13.78 17.60
C ASP A 32 30.76 12.58 17.72
N CYS A 33 31.33 11.37 17.53
CA CYS A 33 31.33 10.26 18.49
C CYS A 33 31.88 9.00 17.79
N GLU A 34 32.97 8.42 18.29
CA GLU A 34 33.50 7.10 17.87
C GLU A 34 32.58 5.94 18.35
N GLY A 35 31.30 6.01 18.00
CA GLY A 35 30.36 4.90 18.14
C GLY A 35 30.23 4.19 16.79
N LEU A 36 30.40 2.87 16.77
CA LEU A 36 30.02 2.07 15.59
C LEU A 36 28.55 2.36 15.27
N ASN A 37 28.26 3.04 14.16
CA ASN A 37 26.90 3.23 13.69
C ASN A 37 26.42 1.92 13.06
N ILE A 38 26.07 0.95 13.90
CA ILE A 38 25.55 -0.35 13.49
C ILE A 38 24.10 -0.15 13.05
N GLY A 39 23.89 0.00 11.74
CA GLY A 39 22.56 -0.06 11.13
C GLY A 39 22.09 -1.51 10.97
N VAL A 40 20.76 -1.69 10.93
CA VAL A 40 20.14 -3.02 10.77
C VAL A 40 19.65 -3.15 9.34
N ASN A 41 20.09 -4.19 8.63
CA ASN A 41 19.68 -4.40 7.23
C ASN A 41 18.15 -4.63 7.10
N GLN A 42 17.61 -4.29 5.93
CA GLN A 42 16.18 -4.38 5.64
C GLN A 42 15.64 -5.81 5.84
N ASP A 43 16.38 -6.83 5.38
CA ASP A 43 15.93 -8.23 5.50
C ASP A 43 15.79 -8.69 6.96
N THR A 44 16.71 -8.29 7.86
CA THR A 44 16.57 -8.62 9.28
C THR A 44 15.38 -7.90 9.91
N ARG A 45 15.12 -6.66 9.50
CA ARG A 45 13.94 -5.91 9.94
C ARG A 45 12.64 -6.57 9.49
N LEU A 46 12.57 -7.02 8.23
CA LEU A 46 11.40 -7.72 7.68
C LEU A 46 11.22 -9.11 8.30
N ASN A 47 12.29 -9.87 8.54
CA ASN A 47 12.23 -11.16 9.25
C ASN A 47 11.75 -11.00 10.71
N ASN A 48 11.97 -9.83 11.31
CA ASN A 48 11.56 -9.49 12.68
C ASN A 48 10.54 -8.35 12.72
N ARG A 49 9.61 -8.34 11.74
CA ARG A 49 8.72 -7.19 11.48
C ARG A 49 7.93 -6.72 12.70
N VAL A 50 7.54 -7.62 13.59
CA VAL A 50 6.80 -7.28 14.82
C VAL A 50 7.59 -6.34 15.74
N LEU A 51 8.91 -6.48 15.81
CA LEU A 51 9.78 -5.58 16.59
C LEU A 51 10.03 -4.28 15.83
N ASP A 52 10.30 -4.39 14.53
CA ASP A 52 10.55 -3.24 13.67
C ASP A 52 9.37 -2.26 13.61
N LEU A 53 8.14 -2.79 13.57
CA LEU A 53 6.91 -2.00 13.62
C LEU A 53 6.75 -1.18 14.89
N ARG A 54 7.56 -1.40 15.94
CA ARG A 54 7.54 -0.60 17.18
C ARG A 54 8.40 0.65 17.10
N THR A 55 9.25 0.78 16.08
CA THR A 55 10.05 2.00 15.88
C THR A 55 9.12 3.19 15.62
N PRO A 56 9.46 4.41 16.11
CA PRO A 56 8.65 5.61 15.86
C PRO A 56 8.46 5.88 14.36
N THR A 57 9.50 5.64 13.56
CA THR A 57 9.47 5.82 12.10
C THR A 57 8.49 4.86 11.44
N SER A 58 8.54 3.56 11.74
CA SER A 58 7.59 2.61 11.16
C SER A 58 6.15 2.90 11.60
N GLN A 59 5.94 3.25 12.88
CA GLN A 59 4.62 3.67 13.36
C GLN A 59 4.08 4.90 12.61
N ALA A 60 4.93 5.90 12.36
CA ALA A 60 4.55 7.09 11.59
C ALA A 60 4.21 6.74 10.13
N ILE A 61 5.03 5.92 9.47
CA ILE A 61 4.80 5.48 8.09
C ILE A 61 3.43 4.82 7.94
N PHE A 62 3.07 3.87 8.80
CA PHE A 62 1.77 3.20 8.71
C PHE A 62 0.58 4.11 9.06
N ARG A 63 0.77 5.13 9.91
CA ARG A 63 -0.25 6.14 10.16
C ARG A 63 -0.47 7.03 8.94
N ILE A 64 0.60 7.41 8.23
CA ILE A 64 0.52 8.14 6.97
C ILE A 64 -0.14 7.28 5.89
N GLU A 65 0.21 6.00 5.78
CA GLU A 65 -0.43 5.06 4.85
C GLU A 65 -1.94 4.97 5.11
N ALA A 66 -2.35 4.79 6.38
CA ALA A 66 -3.76 4.81 6.77
C ALA A 66 -4.45 6.15 6.44
N ALA A 67 -3.74 7.27 6.61
CA ALA A 67 -4.22 8.59 6.26
C ALA A 67 -4.45 8.75 4.75
N VAL A 68 -3.55 8.24 3.91
CA VAL A 68 -3.72 8.22 2.45
C VAL A 68 -5.00 7.48 2.08
N GLY A 69 -5.19 6.26 2.61
CA GLY A 69 -6.40 5.47 2.35
C GLY A 69 -7.69 6.16 2.83
N LYS A 70 -7.63 6.86 3.97
CA LYS A 70 -8.76 7.67 4.46
C LYS A 70 -9.05 8.87 3.54
N LEU A 71 -8.04 9.65 3.19
CA LEU A 71 -8.21 10.84 2.35
C LEU A 71 -8.69 10.49 0.94
N PHE A 72 -8.24 9.35 0.40
CA PHE A 72 -8.76 8.78 -0.85
C PHE A 72 -10.27 8.52 -0.78
N ARG A 73 -10.73 7.80 0.27
CA ARG A 73 -12.15 7.54 0.50
C ARG A 73 -12.94 8.83 0.69
N ASP A 74 -12.52 9.68 1.63
CA ASP A 74 -13.20 10.95 1.94
C ASP A 74 -13.38 11.82 0.67
N SER A 75 -12.35 11.90 -0.19
CA SER A 75 -12.37 12.68 -1.44
C SER A 75 -13.34 12.08 -2.48
N LEU A 76 -13.39 10.76 -2.64
CA LEU A 76 -14.30 10.13 -3.59
C LEU A 76 -15.75 10.09 -3.10
N GLU A 77 -15.97 9.79 -1.82
CA GLU A 77 -17.30 9.80 -1.20
C GLU A 77 -17.95 11.20 -1.29
N SER A 78 -17.19 12.29 -1.09
CA SER A 78 -17.71 13.65 -1.26
C SER A 78 -18.11 13.98 -2.70
N ARG A 79 -17.68 13.18 -3.67
CA ARG A 79 -18.01 13.29 -5.11
C ARG A 79 -19.06 12.26 -5.54
N GLY A 80 -19.71 11.60 -4.59
CA GLY A 80 -20.80 10.66 -4.83
C GLY A 80 -20.34 9.30 -5.37
N PHE A 81 -19.07 8.92 -5.14
CA PHE A 81 -18.64 7.56 -5.45
C PHE A 81 -19.12 6.56 -4.40
N VAL A 82 -19.35 5.32 -4.82
CA VAL A 82 -19.72 4.20 -3.96
C VAL A 82 -18.57 3.20 -3.84
N GLU A 83 -18.23 2.80 -2.62
CA GLU A 83 -17.26 1.71 -2.41
C GLU A 83 -17.85 0.36 -2.83
N ILE A 84 -17.10 -0.38 -3.64
CA ILE A 84 -17.44 -1.75 -4.02
C ILE A 84 -16.32 -2.71 -3.60
N HIS A 85 -16.72 -3.94 -3.24
CA HIS A 85 -15.79 -5.02 -2.95
C HIS A 85 -15.81 -6.04 -4.08
N THR A 86 -14.70 -6.14 -4.79
CA THR A 86 -14.56 -7.00 -5.97
C THR A 86 -13.89 -8.33 -5.59
N PRO A 87 -14.33 -9.46 -6.18
CA PRO A 87 -13.70 -10.75 -5.92
C PRO A 87 -12.25 -10.76 -6.40
N LYS A 88 -11.38 -11.42 -5.65
CA LYS A 88 -9.95 -11.55 -5.98
C LYS A 88 -9.57 -12.91 -6.56
N ILE A 89 -10.50 -13.86 -6.52
CA ILE A 89 -10.36 -15.20 -7.12
C ILE A 89 -11.24 -15.22 -8.37
N ILE A 90 -10.63 -15.45 -9.52
CA ILE A 90 -11.28 -15.39 -10.83
C ILE A 90 -11.13 -16.71 -11.60
N PRO A 91 -12.12 -17.10 -12.42
CA PRO A 91 -12.11 -18.41 -13.09
C PRO A 91 -11.09 -18.50 -14.24
N ALA A 92 -10.65 -17.36 -14.77
CA ALA A 92 -9.70 -17.28 -15.88
C ALA A 92 -8.84 -16.02 -15.72
N ALA A 93 -7.64 -16.01 -16.31
CA ALA A 93 -6.79 -14.82 -16.34
C ALA A 93 -7.52 -13.64 -17.02
N SER A 94 -7.59 -12.50 -16.34
CA SER A 94 -8.32 -11.31 -16.80
C SER A 94 -7.57 -10.50 -17.87
N GLU A 95 -6.24 -10.59 -17.89
CA GLU A 95 -5.36 -9.84 -18.79
C GLU A 95 -4.49 -10.85 -19.57
N GLY A 96 -4.75 -11.01 -20.86
CA GLY A 96 -4.00 -11.96 -21.70
C GLY A 96 -2.53 -11.55 -21.83
N GLY A 97 -1.61 -12.47 -21.57
CA GLY A 97 -0.17 -12.29 -21.78
C GLY A 97 0.66 -11.95 -20.54
N ALA A 98 0.04 -11.77 -19.37
CA ALA A 98 0.76 -11.59 -18.11
C ALA A 98 0.82 -12.90 -17.30
N ASN A 99 1.87 -13.06 -16.50
CA ASN A 99 1.94 -14.14 -15.52
C ASN A 99 0.84 -13.94 -14.47
N VAL A 100 0.14 -15.01 -14.10
CA VAL A 100 -0.91 -14.99 -13.07
C VAL A 100 -0.64 -16.04 -12.00
N PHE A 101 -1.01 -15.74 -10.75
CA PHE A 101 -0.99 -16.75 -9.69
C PHE A 101 -2.17 -17.69 -9.85
N GLU A 102 -1.89 -18.97 -10.13
CA GLU A 102 -2.88 -20.04 -10.12
C GLU A 102 -3.05 -20.56 -8.69
N VAL A 103 -4.31 -20.73 -8.27
CA VAL A 103 -4.68 -21.32 -6.98
C VAL A 103 -5.54 -22.56 -7.20
N THR A 104 -5.33 -23.60 -6.40
CA THR A 104 -6.22 -24.76 -6.39
C THR A 104 -7.57 -24.36 -5.83
N TYR A 105 -8.63 -24.57 -6.61
CA TYR A 105 -9.99 -24.22 -6.22
C TYR A 105 -10.89 -25.45 -6.29
N PHE A 106 -10.99 -26.14 -5.15
CA PHE A 106 -11.64 -27.45 -5.04
C PHE A 106 -11.06 -28.48 -6.02
N LYS A 107 -11.85 -28.94 -6.99
CA LYS A 107 -11.44 -29.88 -8.05
C LYS A 107 -10.95 -29.16 -9.31
N GLY A 108 -10.92 -27.84 -9.31
CA GLY A 108 -10.55 -27.00 -10.44
C GLY A 108 -9.42 -26.03 -10.11
N LYS A 109 -9.23 -25.08 -11.02
CA LYS A 109 -8.25 -24.00 -10.92
C LYS A 109 -8.98 -22.68 -10.84
N ALA A 110 -8.40 -21.74 -10.11
CA ALA A 110 -8.76 -20.34 -10.18
C ALA A 110 -7.47 -19.51 -10.19
N TYR A 111 -7.61 -18.21 -10.37
CA TYR A 111 -6.48 -17.29 -10.50
C TYR A 111 -6.68 -16.10 -9.57
N LEU A 112 -5.59 -15.50 -9.09
CA LEU A 112 -5.66 -14.24 -8.38
C LEU A 112 -5.75 -13.06 -9.35
N ALA A 113 -6.69 -12.15 -9.10
CA ALA A 113 -6.95 -11.00 -9.96
C ALA A 113 -5.77 -10.00 -9.94
N GLN A 114 -5.24 -9.67 -11.12
CA GLN A 114 -4.12 -8.72 -11.25
C GLN A 114 -4.54 -7.25 -11.20
N SER A 115 -5.82 -6.98 -11.40
CA SER A 115 -6.43 -5.67 -11.23
C SER A 115 -7.94 -5.87 -11.03
N PRO A 116 -8.65 -4.94 -10.36
CA PRO A 116 -10.10 -4.97 -10.28
C PRO A 116 -10.78 -4.42 -11.55
N GLN A 117 -10.04 -4.16 -12.63
CA GLN A 117 -10.50 -3.37 -13.77
C GLN A 117 -11.80 -3.87 -14.39
N LEU A 118 -11.87 -5.18 -14.67
CA LEU A 118 -13.08 -5.79 -15.25
C LEU A 118 -14.31 -5.59 -14.36
N TYR A 119 -14.18 -5.82 -13.05
CA TYR A 119 -15.30 -5.70 -12.11
C TYR A 119 -15.77 -4.26 -11.93
N LYS A 120 -14.84 -3.29 -11.97
CA LYS A 120 -15.21 -1.87 -11.95
C LYS A 120 -16.03 -1.49 -13.18
N GLN A 121 -15.60 -1.90 -14.37
CA GLN A 121 -16.32 -1.65 -15.61
C GLN A 121 -17.69 -2.35 -15.63
N MET A 122 -17.79 -3.57 -15.09
CA MET A 122 -19.08 -4.24 -14.91
C MET A 122 -20.02 -3.46 -13.97
N ALA A 123 -19.49 -2.85 -12.90
CA ALA A 123 -20.29 -2.02 -12.00
C ALA A 123 -20.79 -0.73 -12.70
N ILE A 124 -19.95 -0.09 -13.52
CA ILE A 124 -20.37 1.03 -14.37
C ILE A 124 -21.47 0.61 -15.34
N ALA A 125 -21.33 -0.54 -15.99
CA ALA A 125 -22.35 -1.11 -16.87
C ALA A 125 -23.63 -1.55 -16.11
N ALA A 126 -23.57 -1.68 -14.78
CA ALA A 126 -24.69 -1.97 -13.90
C ALA A 126 -25.25 -0.68 -13.23
N ASP A 127 -25.11 0.46 -13.90
CA ASP A 127 -25.67 1.77 -13.52
C ASP A 127 -25.14 2.37 -12.21
N PHE A 128 -24.00 1.89 -11.67
CA PHE A 128 -23.41 2.50 -10.47
C PHE A 128 -22.86 3.91 -10.72
N ASN A 129 -22.59 4.29 -11.98
CA ASN A 129 -22.02 5.57 -12.44
C ASN A 129 -20.62 5.93 -11.89
N ARG A 130 -20.36 5.80 -10.59
CA ARG A 130 -19.11 6.18 -9.92
C ARG A 130 -18.79 5.17 -8.82
N VAL A 131 -17.71 4.43 -8.98
CA VAL A 131 -17.31 3.39 -8.02
C VAL A 131 -15.84 3.48 -7.68
N TYR A 132 -15.49 3.08 -6.47
CA TYR A 132 -14.10 2.85 -6.09
C TYR A 132 -13.93 1.55 -5.32
N THR A 133 -12.71 1.04 -5.27
CA THR A 133 -12.38 -0.13 -4.47
C THR A 133 -10.97 0.03 -3.90
N VAL A 134 -10.82 -0.39 -2.64
CA VAL A 134 -9.53 -0.48 -1.95
C VAL A 134 -9.31 -1.94 -1.60
N GLY A 135 -8.25 -2.56 -2.12
CA GLY A 135 -8.02 -3.97 -1.83
C GLY A 135 -6.79 -4.56 -2.50
N ALA A 136 -6.55 -5.84 -2.21
CA ALA A 136 -5.38 -6.54 -2.71
C ALA A 136 -5.35 -6.63 -4.25
N VAL A 137 -4.16 -6.46 -4.79
CA VAL A 137 -3.77 -6.57 -6.19
C VAL A 137 -2.54 -7.46 -6.28
N PHE A 138 -2.51 -8.37 -7.25
CA PHE A 138 -1.46 -9.38 -7.37
C PHE A 138 -0.67 -9.24 -8.68
N ARG A 139 0.65 -9.36 -8.59
CA ARG A 139 1.59 -9.32 -9.72
C ARG A 139 2.49 -10.54 -9.67
N ALA A 140 2.42 -11.40 -10.68
CA ALA A 140 3.14 -12.67 -10.73
C ALA A 140 4.40 -12.62 -11.62
N GLU A 141 4.79 -11.43 -12.05
CA GLU A 141 6.07 -11.19 -12.69
C GLU A 141 7.21 -11.50 -11.72
N ASP A 142 8.19 -12.29 -12.16
CA ASP A 142 9.39 -12.60 -11.37
C ASP A 142 10.34 -11.39 -11.41
N SER A 143 10.03 -10.39 -10.59
CA SER A 143 10.76 -9.13 -10.51
C SER A 143 11.11 -8.81 -9.08
N ASN A 144 12.37 -9.04 -8.70
CA ASN A 144 12.90 -8.67 -7.39
C ASN A 144 13.58 -7.29 -7.47
N THR A 145 12.82 -6.22 -7.25
CA THR A 145 13.35 -4.85 -7.20
C THR A 145 12.80 -4.10 -5.99
N HIS A 146 13.45 -2.99 -5.62
CA HIS A 146 13.00 -2.12 -4.54
C HIS A 146 11.63 -1.43 -4.77
N ARG A 147 11.01 -1.59 -5.96
CA ARG A 147 9.71 -1.00 -6.32
C ARG A 147 8.61 -2.00 -6.63
N HIS A 148 8.91 -3.31 -6.65
CA HIS A 148 7.95 -4.32 -7.05
C HIS A 148 7.61 -5.23 -5.86
N LEU A 149 6.31 -5.42 -5.65
CA LEU A 149 5.75 -6.39 -4.71
C LEU A 149 4.80 -7.31 -5.47
N CYS A 150 4.78 -8.59 -5.13
CA CYS A 150 3.84 -9.55 -5.71
C CYS A 150 2.40 -9.37 -5.20
N GLU A 151 2.24 -8.74 -4.04
CA GLU A 151 0.95 -8.34 -3.47
C GLU A 151 1.07 -6.92 -2.91
N PHE A 152 0.11 -6.07 -3.26
CA PHE A 152 0.00 -4.71 -2.72
C PHE A 152 -1.46 -4.26 -2.66
N VAL A 153 -1.71 -3.15 -1.99
CA VAL A 153 -3.05 -2.56 -1.90
C VAL A 153 -3.25 -1.59 -3.07
N GLY A 154 -4.22 -1.89 -3.94
CA GLY A 154 -4.68 -0.99 -4.98
C GLY A 154 -5.72 0.00 -4.45
N LEU A 155 -5.60 1.25 -4.90
CA LEU A 155 -6.62 2.29 -4.75
C LEU A 155 -7.15 2.61 -6.14
N ASP A 156 -8.32 2.07 -6.45
CA ASP A 156 -8.88 2.10 -7.79
C ASP A 156 -10.23 2.81 -7.80
N PHE A 157 -10.49 3.61 -8.83
CA PHE A 157 -11.84 4.07 -9.12
C PHE A 157 -12.17 3.93 -10.60
N GLU A 158 -13.45 4.02 -10.91
CA GLU A 158 -14.00 4.08 -12.26
C GLU A 158 -15.23 4.99 -12.24
N MET A 159 -15.46 5.71 -13.34
CA MET A 159 -16.51 6.72 -13.43
C MET A 159 -17.02 6.81 -14.88
N ALA A 160 -18.34 6.78 -15.03
CA ALA A 160 -19.00 7.22 -16.26
C ALA A 160 -18.82 8.72 -16.44
N PHE A 161 -18.51 9.14 -17.66
CA PHE A 161 -18.40 10.55 -18.07
C PHE A 161 -19.39 10.82 -19.20
N GLU A 162 -19.77 12.09 -19.36
CA GLU A 162 -20.84 12.46 -20.29
C GLU A 162 -20.31 12.73 -21.70
N TYR A 163 -19.28 13.57 -21.81
CA TYR A 163 -18.83 14.12 -23.10
C TYR A 163 -17.35 13.85 -23.37
N HIS A 164 -16.48 13.95 -22.35
CA HIS A 164 -15.05 13.80 -22.55
C HIS A 164 -14.37 13.19 -21.33
N TYR A 165 -13.38 12.33 -21.56
CA TYR A 165 -12.62 11.66 -20.49
C TYR A 165 -11.82 12.64 -19.59
N HIS A 166 -11.71 13.91 -19.98
CA HIS A 166 -11.15 14.96 -19.10
C HIS A 166 -11.97 15.13 -17.83
N GLU A 167 -13.27 14.86 -17.84
CA GLU A 167 -14.10 14.84 -16.63
C GLU A 167 -13.55 13.87 -15.58
N VAL A 168 -13.01 12.73 -16.02
CA VAL A 168 -12.35 11.75 -15.16
C VAL A 168 -10.97 12.25 -14.73
N LEU A 169 -10.18 12.81 -15.65
CA LEU A 169 -8.86 13.37 -15.34
C LEU A 169 -8.93 14.49 -14.29
N ASP A 170 -9.94 15.35 -14.36
CA ASP A 170 -10.14 16.45 -13.40
C ASP A 170 -10.44 15.90 -12.00
N VAL A 171 -11.16 14.77 -11.91
CA VAL A 171 -11.36 14.05 -10.65
C VAL A 171 -10.04 13.45 -10.15
N ILE A 172 -9.23 12.82 -11.01
CA ILE A 172 -7.89 12.30 -10.62
C ILE A 172 -7.01 13.43 -10.09
N GLY A 173 -6.93 14.56 -10.81
CA GLY A 173 -6.14 15.71 -10.41
C GLY A 173 -6.58 16.28 -9.07
N SER A 174 -7.89 16.46 -8.89
CA SER A 174 -8.47 16.96 -7.64
C SER A 174 -8.25 16.00 -6.46
N LEU A 175 -8.36 14.69 -6.70
CA LEU A 175 -8.12 13.64 -5.71
C LEU A 175 -6.70 13.73 -5.15
N PHE A 176 -5.69 13.84 -6.01
CA PHE A 176 -4.31 13.97 -5.56
C PHE A 176 -4.09 15.28 -4.78
N VAL A 177 -4.66 16.40 -5.23
CA VAL A 177 -4.58 17.67 -4.51
C VAL A 177 -5.19 17.56 -3.11
N ASP A 178 -6.35 16.90 -2.97
CA ASP A 178 -7.02 16.68 -1.69
C ASP A 178 -6.16 15.81 -0.75
N ILE A 179 -5.57 14.73 -1.27
CA ILE A 179 -4.69 13.85 -0.50
C ILE A 179 -3.44 14.61 -0.02
N PHE A 180 -2.72 15.28 -0.92
CA PHE A 180 -1.48 15.98 -0.56
C PHE A 180 -1.72 17.11 0.44
N LYS A 181 -2.76 17.93 0.23
CA LYS A 181 -3.14 18.98 1.20
C LYS A 181 -3.64 18.39 2.51
N GLY A 182 -4.38 17.28 2.46
CA GLY A 182 -4.88 16.58 3.64
C GLY A 182 -3.75 16.01 4.50
N LEU A 183 -2.72 15.44 3.88
CA LEU A 183 -1.52 14.98 4.56
C LEU A 183 -0.77 16.14 5.20
N GLN A 184 -0.51 17.21 4.43
CA GLN A 184 0.23 18.38 4.94
C GLN A 184 -0.47 19.08 6.11
N SER A 185 -1.79 19.17 6.08
CA SER A 185 -2.55 19.89 7.12
C SER A 185 -2.82 19.08 8.38
N ARG A 186 -2.89 17.74 8.28
CA ARG A 186 -3.34 16.87 9.39
C ARG A 186 -2.24 15.96 9.95
N TYR A 187 -1.15 15.74 9.21
CA TYR A 187 -0.13 14.72 9.52
C TYR A 187 1.32 15.19 9.29
N ALA A 188 1.54 16.48 8.97
CA ALA A 188 2.87 17.09 8.90
C ALA A 188 3.30 17.71 10.22
#